data_AF-M7ZFS0-F1
#
_entry.id   AF-M7ZFS0-F1
#
_cell.length_a   1.000
_cell.length_b   1.000
_cell.length_c   1.000
_cell.angle_alpha   90.00
_cell.angle_beta   90.00
_cell.angle_gamma   90.00
#
_symmetry.space_group_name_H-M   'P 1'
#
loop_
_entity.id
_entity.type
_entity.pdbx_description
1 polymer ?
#
loop_
_entity_poly.entity_id
_entity_poly.type
_entity_poly.pdbx_seq_one_letter_code
_entity_poly.pdbx_strand_id
1 'polypeptide(L)' 'MSDEVIWHCLRHNHCSFMAKIETGLFCRNPYNATGICNRSSCPFANSRYATIRDHDGYGK' A
#
# COMPACT_ATOMS: atom_id res chain seq x y z
N MET A 1 3.20 18.59 0.45
CA MET A 1 3.61 17.21 0.75
C MET A 1 3.70 16.45 -0.57
N SER A 2 4.60 15.47 -0.71
CA SER A 2 4.94 14.84 -2.01
C SER A 2 4.07 13.61 -2.36
N ASP A 3 3.05 13.34 -1.54
CA ASP A 3 2.15 12.19 -1.63
C ASP A 3 1.47 12.05 -3.01
N GLU A 4 1.07 13.15 -3.62
CA GLU A 4 0.40 13.14 -4.92
C GLU A 4 1.33 12.73 -6.07
N VAL A 5 2.55 13.25 -6.06
CA VAL A 5 3.59 12.88 -7.03
C VAL A 5 3.96 11.41 -6.87
N ILE A 6 4.14 10.95 -5.62
CA ILE A 6 4.44 9.54 -5.33
C ILE A 6 3.33 8.63 -5.83
N TRP A 7 2.06 8.99 -5.58
CA TRP A 7 0.93 8.23 -6.11
C TRP A 7 0.95 8.17 -7.63
N HIS A 8 1.16 9.29 -8.30
CA HIS A 8 1.18 9.33 -9.76
C HIS A 8 2.26 8.41 -10.33
N CYS A 9 3.47 8.44 -9.76
CA CYS A 9 4.56 7.55 -10.13
C CYS A 9 4.20 6.07 -9.91
N LEU A 10 3.62 5.71 -8.76
CA LEU A 10 3.27 4.32 -8.46
C LEU A 10 2.11 3.80 -9.30
N ARG A 11 1.13 4.66 -9.62
CA ARG A 11 -0.07 4.29 -10.36
C ARG A 11 0.16 4.15 -11.86
N HIS A 12 0.95 5.06 -12.43
CA HIS A 12 1.13 5.16 -13.89
C HIS A 12 2.46 4.62 -14.39
N ASN A 13 3.49 4.51 -13.54
CA ASN A 13 4.73 3.82 -13.88
C ASN A 13 4.76 2.44 -13.23
N HIS A 14 5.56 2.27 -12.18
CA HIS A 14 5.85 0.96 -11.60
C HIS A 14 5.63 0.96 -10.09
N CYS A 15 4.90 -0.05 -9.59
CA CYS A 15 4.74 -0.34 -8.18
C CYS A 15 5.00 -1.84 -7.97
N SER A 16 6.12 -2.19 -7.33
CA SER A 16 6.54 -3.59 -7.12
C SER A 16 5.54 -4.41 -6.28
N PHE A 17 4.71 -3.72 -5.50
CA PHE A 17 3.71 -4.36 -4.64
C PHE A 17 2.33 -4.46 -5.29
N MET A 18 2.11 -3.82 -6.43
CA MET A 18 0.80 -3.80 -7.09
C MET A 18 0.57 -5.12 -7.83
N ALA A 19 -0.53 -5.79 -7.51
CA ALA A 19 -1.06 -6.93 -8.23
C ALA A 19 -2.37 -6.51 -8.92
N LYS A 20 -2.38 -6.57 -10.26
CA LYS A 20 -3.59 -6.39 -11.07
C LYS A 20 -4.23 -7.77 -11.26
N ILE A 21 -5.49 -7.90 -10.85
CA ILE A 21 -6.31 -9.09 -11.08
C ILE A 21 -7.65 -8.66 -11.70
N GLU A 22 -8.42 -9.60 -12.24
CA GLU A 22 -9.70 -9.29 -12.90
C GLU A 22 -10.69 -8.57 -11.98
N THR A 23 -10.67 -8.89 -10.69
CA THR A 23 -11.56 -8.28 -9.69
C THR A 23 -11.09 -6.91 -9.21
N GLY A 24 -9.88 -6.45 -9.59
CA GLY A 24 -9.40 -5.12 -9.27
C GLY A 24 -7.90 -5.02 -8.99
N LEU A 25 -7.53 -3.96 -8.26
CA LEU A 25 -6.14 -3.59 -7.98
C LEU A 25 -5.81 -3.80 -6.50
N PHE A 26 -4.86 -4.68 -6.23
CA PHE A 26 -4.43 -5.03 -4.89
C PHE A 26 -2.96 -4.69 -4.68
N CYS A 27 -2.58 -4.44 -3.44
CA CYS A 27 -1.24 -4.06 -3.03
C CYS A 27 -0.79 -5.08 -1.99
N ARG A 28 0.26 -5.86 -2.29
CA ARG A 28 0.84 -6.89 -1.40
C ARG A 28 1.78 -6.31 -0.35
N ASN A 29 1.88 -4.98 -0.26
CA ASN A 29 2.69 -4.34 0.76
C ASN A 29 2.06 -4.68 2.12
N PRO A 30 2.82 -5.29 3.03
CA PRO A 30 2.23 -5.76 4.26
C PRO A 30 1.98 -4.62 5.28
N TYR A 31 2.38 -3.38 4.96
CA TYR A 31 1.96 -2.15 5.65
C TYR A 31 0.68 -1.52 5.08
N ASN A 32 0.00 -2.18 4.14
CA ASN A 32 -1.32 -1.75 3.68
C ASN A 32 -2.39 -2.48 4.50
N ALA A 33 -3.14 -1.74 5.32
CA ALA A 33 -4.19 -2.29 6.19
C ALA A 33 -5.36 -2.92 5.42
N THR A 34 -5.70 -2.44 4.22
CA THR A 34 -6.86 -2.92 3.45
C THR A 34 -6.49 -3.94 2.37
N GLY A 35 -5.21 -3.97 1.97
CA GLY A 35 -4.74 -4.75 0.81
C GLY A 35 -5.16 -4.16 -0.55
N ILE A 36 -5.98 -3.10 -0.58
CA ILE A 36 -6.46 -2.45 -1.81
C ILE A 36 -5.41 -1.45 -2.29
N CYS A 37 -5.15 -1.44 -3.60
CA CYS A 37 -4.19 -0.53 -4.22
C CYS A 37 -4.90 0.72 -4.75
N ASN A 38 -5.22 1.64 -3.84
CA ASN A 38 -5.80 2.94 -4.15
C ASN A 38 -5.02 4.08 -3.45
N ARG A 39 -5.33 5.33 -3.83
CA ARG A 39 -4.66 6.52 -3.31
C ARG A 39 -4.66 6.58 -1.79
N SER A 40 -5.80 6.25 -1.19
CA SER A 40 -6.06 6.39 0.26
C SER A 40 -5.42 5.27 1.09
N SER A 41 -5.27 4.08 0.51
CA SER A 41 -4.79 2.87 1.19
C SER A 41 -3.28 2.64 0.98
N CYS A 42 -2.69 3.22 -0.06
CA CYS A 42 -1.28 3.01 -0.37
C CYS A 42 -0.39 3.72 0.67
N PRO A 43 0.41 2.98 1.46
CA PRO A 43 1.22 3.57 2.53
C PRO A 43 2.35 4.46 1.99
N PHE A 44 2.90 4.18 0.80
CA PHE A 44 3.92 5.06 0.20
C PHE A 44 3.35 6.37 -0.32
N ALA A 45 2.09 6.33 -0.76
CA ALA A 45 1.41 7.52 -1.21
C ALA A 45 0.92 8.37 -0.03
N ASN A 46 0.91 7.90 1.22
CA ASN A 46 0.40 8.69 2.35
C ASN A 46 1.49 8.82 3.40
N SER A 47 1.99 10.05 3.60
CA SER A 47 3.01 10.33 4.60
C SER A 47 2.54 10.08 6.04
N ARG A 48 1.23 10.02 6.27
CA ARG A 48 0.59 9.67 7.54
C ARG A 48 -0.25 8.41 7.34
N TYR A 49 0.23 7.29 7.82
CA TYR A 49 -0.46 6.00 7.76
C TYR A 49 -0.14 5.19 9.02
N ALA A 50 -1.01 4.24 9.35
CA ALA A 50 -0.80 3.29 10.44
C ALA A 50 -1.41 1.95 10.05
N THR A 51 -0.80 0.86 10.51
CA THR A 51 -1.31 -0.50 10.33
C THR A 51 -0.87 -1.32 11.53
N ILE A 52 -1.78 -2.13 12.07
CA ILE A 52 -1.47 -3.07 13.13
C ILE A 52 -0.92 -4.32 12.48
N ARG A 53 0.22 -4.81 12.98
CA ARG A 53 0.83 -6.04 12.51
C ARG A 53 1.27 -6.86 13.68
N ASP A 54 0.98 -8.15 13.60
CA ASP A 54 1.63 -9.12 14.46
C ASP A 54 3.12 -9.17 14.08
N HIS A 55 3.97 -9.10 15.09
CA HIS A 55 5.40 -9.34 14.94
C HIS A 55 5.66 -10.72 15.53
N ASP A 56 6.10 -11.65 14.67
CA ASP A 56 6.41 -13.03 15.04
C ASP A 56 7.14 -13.07 16.40
N GLY A 57 6.51 -13.71 17.38
CA GLY A 57 7.12 -14.04 18.67
C GLY A 57 6.86 -13.11 19.86
N TYR A 58 6.12 -11.99 19.74
CA TYR A 58 5.82 -11.14 20.92
C TYR A 58 4.50 -11.48 21.65
N GLY A 59 3.74 -12.45 21.14
CA GLY A 59 2.44 -12.86 21.68
C GLY A 59 2.30 -14.35 22.01
N LYS A 60 3.41 -15.08 22.14
CA LYS A 60 3.44 -16.47 22.63
C LYS A 60 4.26 -16.56 23.90
#